data_AF-A0A520HL25-F1
#
_entry.id   AF-A0A520HL25-F1
#
_cell.length_a   1.000
_cell.length_b   1.000
_cell.length_c   1.000
_cell.angle_alpha   90.00
_cell.angle_beta   90.00
_cell.angle_gamma   90.00
#
_symmetry.space_group_name_H-M   'P 1'
#
loop_
_entity.id
_entity.type
_entity.pdbx_description
1 polymer ?
#
loop_
_entity_poly.entity_id
_entity_poly.type
_entity_poly.pdbx_seq_one_letter_code
_entity_poly.pdbx_strand_id
1 'polypeptide(L)'
;YKAYSCKYSEAAKDEQDEDLTDVTGQYKFANMRAWLFWAVRDWLDPKNNMNAMLPPGDTLKEEATEIKWKLQSNGKRIIEPKEDIVKRLGRSTDEFDALANTFYPTPDHTPQDLEGVF
;
A
#
# COMPACT_ATOMS: atom_id res chain seq x y z
N TYR A 1 23.03 8.23 -6.80
CA TYR A 1 21.80 7.43 -6.67
C TYR A 1 21.38 7.43 -5.20
N LYS A 2 20.24 8.02 -4.86
CA LYS A 2 19.61 7.77 -3.56
C LYS A 2 18.88 6.44 -3.66
N ALA A 3 19.19 5.48 -2.80
CA ALA A 3 18.46 4.23 -2.72
C ALA A 3 17.27 4.43 -1.78
N TYR A 4 16.06 4.21 -2.29
CA TYR A 4 14.83 4.25 -1.49
C TYR A 4 14.50 2.82 -1.05
N SER A 5 14.50 2.59 0.25
CA SER A 5 14.18 1.29 0.83
C SER A 5 12.68 1.21 1.10
N CYS A 6 11.94 0.42 0.32
CA CYS A 6 10.52 0.17 0.56
C CYS A 6 10.38 -0.89 1.68
N LYS A 7 10.37 -0.45 2.94
CA LYS A 7 10.33 -1.38 4.08
C LYS A 7 8.96 -1.35 4.76
N TYR A 8 8.24 -2.47 4.69
CA TYR A 8 6.91 -2.63 5.29
C TYR A 8 6.83 -2.35 6.79
N SER A 9 7.94 -2.54 7.52
CA SER A 9 7.99 -2.30 8.97
C SER A 9 8.22 -0.83 9.33
N GLU A 10 8.44 0.05 8.36
CA GLU A 10 8.59 1.48 8.63
C GLU A 10 7.26 2.09 9.08
N ALA A 11 7.35 3.21 9.81
CA ALA A 11 6.18 3.99 10.16
C ALA A 11 5.55 4.53 8.86
N ALA A 12 4.22 4.60 8.82
CA ALA A 12 3.50 5.23 7.71
C ALA A 12 3.65 6.75 7.82
N LYS A 13 4.84 7.25 7.46
CA LYS A 13 5.19 8.66 7.47
C LYS A 13 5.68 9.10 6.10
N ASP A 14 5.44 10.36 5.76
CA ASP A 14 6.00 10.97 4.56
C ASP A 14 7.43 11.49 4.78
N GLU A 15 8.02 12.10 3.76
CA GLU A 15 9.36 12.70 3.85
C GLU A 15 9.44 13.90 4.81
N GLN A 16 8.29 14.49 5.15
CA GLN A 16 8.15 15.62 6.06
C GLN A 16 7.86 15.17 7.50
N ASP A 17 7.95 13.85 7.76
CA ASP A 17 7.71 13.18 9.05
C ASP A 17 6.25 13.24 9.55
N GLU A 18 5.31 13.60 8.68
CA GLU A 18 3.87 13.65 8.95
C GLU A 18 3.24 12.25 8.81
N ASP A 19 2.19 11.98 9.61
CA ASP A 19 1.45 10.70 9.52
C ASP A 19 0.72 10.60 8.17
N LEU A 20 1.00 9.54 7.41
CA LEU A 20 0.23 9.21 6.20
C LEU A 20 -1.20 8.82 6.58
N THR A 21 -2.16 9.42 5.88
CA THR A 21 -3.60 9.18 6.07
C THR A 21 -4.21 8.55 4.83
N ASP A 22 -5.46 8.10 4.95
CA ASP A 22 -6.27 7.61 3.83
C ASP A 22 -6.81 8.78 2.99
N VAL A 23 -7.49 8.48 1.87
CA VAL A 23 -8.10 9.51 1.01
C VAL A 23 -9.08 10.43 1.78
N THR A 24 -9.69 9.96 2.86
CA THR A 24 -10.58 10.78 3.70
C THR A 24 -9.86 11.62 4.77
N GLY A 25 -8.58 11.37 5.02
CA GLY A 25 -7.78 12.05 6.04
C GLY A 25 -8.11 11.65 7.49
N GLN A 26 -8.96 10.64 7.71
CA GLN A 26 -9.46 10.27 9.04
C GLN A 26 -8.72 9.10 9.66
N TYR A 27 -8.21 8.19 8.82
CA TYR A 27 -7.59 6.96 9.28
C TYR A 27 -6.07 7.08 9.28
N LYS A 28 -5.48 6.69 10.41
CA LYS A 28 -4.04 6.57 10.61
C LYS A 28 -3.61 5.12 10.65
N PHE A 29 -2.37 4.85 10.26
CA PHE A 29 -1.85 3.49 10.12
C PHE A 29 -0.67 3.23 11.04
N ALA A 30 -0.59 2.00 11.55
CA ALA A 30 0.46 1.59 12.46
C ALA A 30 1.81 1.42 11.76
N ASN A 31 1.81 1.00 10.50
CA ASN A 31 3.00 0.77 9.69
C ASN A 31 2.71 1.02 8.20
N MET A 32 3.77 1.10 7.41
CA MET A 32 3.70 1.33 5.97
C MET A 32 2.93 0.23 5.25
N ARG A 33 3.08 -1.04 5.66
CA ARG A 33 2.28 -2.15 5.11
C ARG A 33 0.78 -1.89 5.22
N ALA A 34 0.32 -1.43 6.38
CA ALA A 34 -1.09 -1.15 6.60
C ALA A 34 -1.58 0.02 5.74
N TRP A 35 -0.77 1.05 5.56
CA TRP A 35 -1.09 2.16 4.68
C TRP A 35 -1.13 1.75 3.20
N LEU A 36 -0.13 1.02 2.69
CA LEU A 36 -0.09 0.57 1.28
C LEU A 36 -1.29 -0.30 0.90
N PHE A 37 -1.65 -1.22 1.80
CA PHE A 37 -2.83 -2.07 1.61
C PHE A 37 -4.12 -1.24 1.58
N TRP A 38 -4.17 -0.17 2.37
CA TRP A 38 -5.29 0.76 2.37
C TRP A 38 -5.32 1.64 1.12
N ALA A 39 -4.16 2.07 0.62
CA ALA A 39 -4.06 2.81 -0.63
C ALA A 39 -4.59 1.99 -1.81
N VAL A 40 -4.28 0.69 -1.88
CA VAL A 40 -4.87 -0.23 -2.86
C VAL A 40 -6.39 -0.32 -2.69
N ARG A 41 -6.89 -0.41 -1.44
CA ARG A 41 -8.33 -0.43 -1.16
C ARG A 41 -9.01 0.85 -1.65
N ASP A 42 -8.45 2.01 -1.34
CA ASP A 42 -8.98 3.31 -1.76
C ASP A 42 -8.94 3.44 -3.29
N TRP A 43 -7.88 2.94 -3.94
CA TRP A 43 -7.79 2.89 -5.39
C TRP A 43 -8.88 2.00 -6.03
N LEU A 44 -9.21 0.88 -5.40
CA LEU A 44 -10.26 -0.03 -5.85
C LEU A 44 -11.68 0.44 -5.51
N ASP A 45 -11.86 1.41 -4.61
CA ASP A 45 -13.19 1.93 -4.27
C ASP A 45 -13.75 2.72 -5.48
N PRO A 46 -14.87 2.27 -6.08
CA PRO A 46 -15.46 2.96 -7.22
C PRO A 46 -15.89 4.39 -6.89
N LYS A 47 -16.08 4.74 -5.60
CA LYS A 47 -16.39 6.11 -5.18
C LYS A 47 -15.26 7.11 -5.44
N ASN A 48 -14.02 6.63 -5.48
CA ASN A 48 -12.85 7.47 -5.71
C ASN A 48 -12.61 7.76 -7.21
N ASN A 49 -13.44 7.21 -8.12
CA ASN A 49 -13.38 7.46 -9.57
C ASN A 49 -11.98 7.20 -10.20
N MET A 50 -11.19 6.31 -9.61
CA MET A 50 -9.83 6.01 -10.09
C MET A 50 -9.79 5.10 -11.33
N ASN A 51 -10.95 4.62 -11.81
CA ASN A 51 -11.08 3.68 -12.93
C ASN A 51 -10.10 2.48 -12.83
N ALA A 52 -9.92 1.96 -11.62
CA ALA A 52 -9.01 0.85 -11.37
C ALA A 52 -9.47 -0.41 -12.12
N MET A 53 -8.54 -1.02 -12.87
CA MET A 53 -8.76 -2.27 -13.57
C MET A 53 -7.71 -3.28 -13.13
N LEU A 54 -8.15 -4.32 -12.43
CA LEU A 54 -7.28 -5.43 -12.07
C LEU A 54 -7.13 -6.39 -13.26
N PRO A 55 -5.95 -7.01 -13.44
CA PRO A 55 -5.79 -8.06 -14.42
C PRO A 55 -6.76 -9.21 -14.14
N PRO A 56 -7.27 -9.90 -15.18
CA PRO A 56 -8.13 -11.06 -14.99
C PRO A 56 -7.30 -12.21 -14.38
N GLY A 57 -7.47 -12.43 -13.08
CA GLY A 57 -6.84 -13.51 -12.32
C GLY A 57 -7.56 -13.72 -11.00
N ASP A 58 -7.90 -14.98 -10.69
CA ASP A 58 -8.61 -15.33 -9.45
C ASP A 58 -7.70 -15.27 -8.23
N THR A 59 -6.39 -15.44 -8.41
CA THR A 59 -5.40 -15.50 -7.33
C THR A 59 -5.31 -14.18 -6.55
N LEU A 60 -5.12 -13.07 -7.26
CA LEU A 60 -5.06 -11.73 -6.66
C LEU A 60 -6.37 -11.37 -5.95
N LYS A 61 -7.51 -11.77 -6.50
CA LYS A 61 -8.83 -11.50 -5.93
C LYS A 61 -9.04 -12.27 -4.63
N GLU A 62 -8.70 -13.56 -4.61
CA GLU A 62 -8.72 -14.38 -3.40
C GLU A 62 -7.81 -13.76 -2.32
N GLU A 63 -6.58 -13.37 -2.68
CA GLU A 63 -5.65 -12.71 -1.75
C GLU A 63 -6.23 -11.40 -1.19
N ALA A 64 -6.78 -10.54 -2.05
CA ALA A 64 -7.40 -9.27 -1.67
C ALA A 64 -8.57 -9.44 -0.70
N THR A 65 -9.39 -10.48 -0.90
CA THR A 65 -10.57 -10.75 -0.06
C THR A 65 -10.24 -11.40 1.28
N GLU A 66 -9.13 -12.11 1.39
CA GLU A 66 -8.69 -12.75 2.62
C GLU A 66 -7.98 -11.81 3.59
N ILE A 67 -7.48 -10.67 3.12
CA ILE A 67 -6.78 -9.69 3.96
C ILE A 67 -7.74 -9.08 4.99
N LYS A 68 -7.32 -9.10 6.26
CA LYS A 68 -8.04 -8.47 7.37
C LYS A 68 -7.18 -7.41 8.04
N TRP A 69 -7.86 -6.42 8.62
CA TRP A 69 -7.25 -5.36 9.41
C TRP A 69 -7.85 -5.32 10.81
N LYS A 70 -7.07 -4.82 11.77
CA LYS A 70 -7.46 -4.66 13.18
C LYS A 70 -7.25 -3.20 13.58
N LEU A 71 -8.09 -2.70 14.48
CA LEU A 71 -7.88 -1.40 15.12
C LEU A 71 -7.06 -1.61 16.38
N GLN A 72 -5.93 -0.91 16.51
CA GLN A 72 -5.14 -0.92 17.72
C GLN A 72 -5.68 0.08 18.75
N SER A 73 -5.31 -0.10 20.02
CA SER A 73 -5.71 0.77 21.13
C SER A 73 -5.25 2.23 20.97
N ASN A 74 -4.24 2.48 20.13
CA ASN A 74 -3.75 3.82 19.77
C ASN A 74 -4.60 4.50 18.67
N GLY A 75 -5.70 3.88 18.23
CA GLY A 75 -6.56 4.37 17.15
C GLY A 75 -6.01 4.15 15.74
N LYS A 76 -4.83 3.53 15.60
CA LYS A 76 -4.20 3.24 14.30
C LYS A 76 -4.68 1.88 13.76
N ARG A 77 -4.86 1.79 12.45
CA ARG A 77 -5.19 0.54 11.73
C ARG A 77 -3.92 -0.26 11.46
N ILE A 78 -3.98 -1.57 11.66
CA ILE A 78 -2.91 -2.51 11.35
C ILE A 78 -3.44 -3.68 10.54
N ILE A 79 -2.68 -4.14 9.55
CA ILE A 79 -2.98 -5.34 8.77
C ILE A 79 -2.46 -6.58 9.51
N GLU A 80 -3.15 -7.71 9.37
CA GLU A 80 -2.68 -8.99 9.92
C GLU A 80 -1.26 -9.33 9.42
N PRO A 81 -0.42 -9.99 10.24
CA PRO A 81 0.89 -10.40 9.80
C PRO A 81 0.79 -11.39 8.64
N LYS A 82 1.76 -11.34 7.72
CA LYS A 82 1.81 -12.17 6.52
C LYS A 82 1.63 -13.66 6.86
N GLU A 83 2.28 -14.12 7.91
CA GLU A 83 2.23 -15.52 8.36
C GLU A 83 0.80 -16.00 8.66
N ASP A 84 -0.05 -15.16 9.24
CA ASP A 84 -1.42 -15.54 9.59
C ASP A 84 -2.32 -15.62 8.35
N ILE A 85 -2.08 -14.74 7.37
CA ILE A 85 -2.78 -14.76 6.09
C ILE A 85 -2.36 -16.00 5.29
N VAL A 86 -1.05 -16.30 5.25
CA VAL A 86 -0.50 -17.50 4.60
C VAL A 86 -1.07 -18.79 5.22
N LYS A 87 -1.18 -18.86 6.55
CA LYS A 87 -1.76 -20.03 7.24
C LYS A 87 -3.22 -20.27 6.86
N ARG A 88 -3.99 -19.20 6.59
CA ARG A 88 -5.41 -19.29 6.20
C ARG A 88 -5.58 -19.62 4.72
N LEU A 89 -4.81 -18.97 3.86
CA LEU A 89 -4.91 -19.08 2.40
C LEU A 89 -4.15 -20.30 1.85
N GLY A 90 -3.14 -20.80 2.57
CA GLY A 90 -2.29 -21.91 2.14
C GLY A 90 -1.24 -21.55 1.09
N ARG A 91 -1.18 -20.29 0.63
CA ARG A 91 -0.16 -19.74 -0.27
C ARG A 91 0.28 -18.34 0.17
N SER A 92 1.42 -17.89 -0.36
CA SER A 92 1.94 -16.54 -0.11
C SER A 92 1.16 -15.49 -0.88
N THR A 93 0.89 -14.35 -0.24
CA THR A 93 0.19 -13.20 -0.84
C THR A 93 1.16 -12.31 -1.61
N ASP A 94 1.95 -12.90 -2.51
CA ASP A 94 3.04 -12.18 -3.17
C ASP A 94 2.51 -11.27 -4.28
N GLU A 95 1.41 -11.62 -4.95
CA GLU A 95 0.80 -10.79 -5.99
C GLU A 95 0.23 -9.50 -5.38
N PHE A 96 -0.49 -9.63 -4.26
CA PHE A 96 -1.03 -8.46 -3.57
C PHE A 96 0.08 -7.61 -2.91
N ASP A 97 1.09 -8.24 -2.30
CA ASP A 97 2.25 -7.52 -1.74
C ASP A 97 2.97 -6.71 -2.84
N ALA A 98 3.18 -7.32 -4.02
CA ALA A 98 3.79 -6.65 -5.17
C ALA A 98 2.97 -5.44 -5.64
N LEU A 99 1.64 -5.60 -5.76
CA LEU A 99 0.74 -4.50 -6.08
C LEU A 99 0.80 -3.40 -5.02
N ALA A 100 0.74 -3.75 -3.74
CA ALA A 100 0.79 -2.76 -2.65
C ALA A 100 2.09 -1.95 -2.69
N ASN A 101 3.23 -2.55 -3.03
CA ASN A 101 4.50 -1.84 -3.14
C ASN A 101 4.53 -0.79 -4.24
N THR A 102 3.71 -0.89 -5.29
CA THR A 102 3.68 0.15 -6.34
C THR A 102 3.05 1.46 -5.87
N PHE A 103 2.31 1.43 -4.76
CA PHE A 103 1.72 2.63 -4.14
C PHE A 103 2.67 3.30 -3.15
N TYR A 104 3.91 2.82 -3.00
CA TYR A 104 4.88 3.42 -2.11
C TYR A 104 5.15 4.87 -2.51
N PRO A 105 5.09 5.84 -1.58
CA PRO A 105 5.34 7.23 -1.90
C PRO A 105 6.82 7.38 -2.23
N THR A 106 7.13 7.48 -3.52
CA THR A 106 8.45 7.91 -3.97
C THR A 106 8.45 9.42 -4.06
N PRO A 107 9.43 10.14 -3.50
CA PRO A 107 9.58 11.55 -3.80
C PRO A 107 9.72 11.73 -5.31
N ASP A 108 9.01 12.72 -5.83
CA ASP A 108 8.90 13.02 -7.24
C ASP A 108 10.26 12.87 -7.93
N HIS A 109 10.33 11.96 -8.91
CA HIS A 109 11.38 12.06 -9.90
C HIS A 109 11.07 13.32 -10.69
N THR A 110 11.68 14.45 -10.34
CA THR A 110 11.72 15.61 -11.24
C THR A 110 12.12 15.06 -12.61
N PRO A 111 11.26 15.15 -13.64
CA PRO A 111 11.65 14.70 -14.97
C PRO A 111 12.99 15.38 -15.27
N GLN A 112 14.03 14.60 -15.55
CA GLN A 112 15.28 15.21 -15.98
C GLN A 112 14.95 15.99 -17.25
N ASP A 113 15.09 17.31 -17.16
CA ASP A 113 14.92 18.20 -18.29
C ASP A 113 15.97 17.81 -19.33
N LEU A 114 15.53 17.15 -20.40
CA LEU A 114 16.38 16.67 -21.50
C LEU A 114 16.46 17.71 -22.63
N GLU A 115 15.89 18.91 -22.44
CA GLU A 115 16.04 20.03 -23.37
C GLU A 115 17.49 20.52 -23.38
N GLY A 116 18.31 19.94 -24.26
CA GLY A 116 19.72 20.28 -24.43
C GLY A 116 20.65 19.09 -24.71
N VAL A 117 20.12 17.85 -24.75
CA VAL A 117 20.90 16.64 -25.05
C VAL A 117 20.77 16.19 -26.52
N PHE A 118 20.01 16.92 -27.34
CA PHE A 118 19.85 16.69 -28.78
C PHE A 118 20.18 17.93 -29.60
#